data_AF-A0A7Y5DGV0-F1
#
_entry.id   AF-A0A7Y5DGV0-F1
#
_cell.length_a   1.000
_cell.length_b   1.000
_cell.length_c   1.000
_cell.angle_alpha   90.00
_cell.angle_beta   90.00
_cell.angle_gamma   90.00
#
_symmetry.space_group_name_H-M   'P 1'
#
loop_
_entity.id
_entity.type
_entity.pdbx_description
1 polymer ?
#
loop_
_entity_poly.entity_id
_entity_poly.type
_entity_poly.pdbx_seq_one_letter_code
_entity_poly.pdbx_strand_id
1 'polypeptide(L)'
;MYSYRPENLLLGPGIAASFLNAGLMHQSNGETMPESRGWTGYYVQAGLERDFGDNGRLALMPRLWRRLKGGNPDIGNYIGDGDIRLRYSYGQGVYSALVKARSFQIDLAIPMPKLFGVQLLDANIALQYFDGYGESLTDYNQNHRSFGWGIFVPIE
;
A
#
# COMPACT_ATOMS: atom_id res chain seq x y z
N MET A 1 -17.71 1.78 5.17
CA MET A 1 -16.48 2.49 5.58
C MET A 1 -16.87 3.86 6.09
N TYR A 2 -16.35 4.27 7.24
CA TYR A 2 -16.41 5.65 7.73
C TYR A 2 -15.08 6.33 7.45
N SER A 3 -15.11 7.57 6.96
CA SER A 3 -13.92 8.35 6.64
C SER A 3 -14.12 9.77 7.15
N TYR A 4 -13.22 10.21 8.01
CA TYR A 4 -13.12 11.58 8.49
C TYR A 4 -11.90 12.23 7.86
N ARG A 5 -12.07 13.41 7.26
CA ARG A 5 -10.98 14.20 6.68
C ARG A 5 -10.94 15.56 7.38
N PRO A 6 -10.00 15.78 8.30
CA PRO A 6 -9.92 17.07 8.98
C PRO A 6 -9.43 18.15 8.00
N GLU A 7 -9.98 19.34 8.13
CA GLU A 7 -9.47 20.52 7.45
C GLU A 7 -8.33 21.12 8.30
N ASN A 8 -7.14 21.25 7.72
CA ASN A 8 -6.01 21.97 8.32
C ASN A 8 -5.56 21.49 9.73
N LEU A 9 -5.76 20.21 10.06
CA LEU A 9 -5.26 19.66 11.33
C LEU A 9 -3.75 19.40 11.24
N LEU A 10 -2.97 20.32 11.80
CA LEU A 10 -1.52 20.18 11.94
C LEU A 10 -1.18 19.41 13.23
N LEU A 11 -0.32 18.39 13.10
CA LEU A 11 0.16 17.58 14.22
C LEU A 11 1.59 17.94 14.65
N GLY A 12 2.24 18.85 13.93
CA GLY A 12 3.59 19.32 14.17
C GLY A 12 4.11 20.15 12.98
N PRO A 13 5.35 20.63 13.03
CA PRO A 13 5.92 21.45 11.96
C PRO A 13 5.89 20.74 10.59
N GLY A 14 5.01 21.21 9.71
CA GLY A 14 4.83 20.67 8.36
C GLY A 14 4.15 19.30 8.27
N ILE A 15 3.59 18.77 9.36
CA ILE A 15 2.85 17.48 9.36
C ILE A 15 1.36 17.76 9.51
N ALA A 16 0.58 17.38 8.51
CA ALA A 16 -0.88 17.47 8.51
C ALA A 16 -1.51 16.07 8.59
N ALA A 17 -2.60 15.95 9.36
CA ALA A 17 -3.47 14.79 9.25
C ALA A 17 -4.34 14.93 7.99
N SER A 18 -4.37 13.92 7.14
CA SER A 18 -5.15 13.93 5.89
C SER A 18 -6.47 13.16 6.02
N PHE A 19 -6.48 12.05 6.75
CA PHE A 19 -7.70 11.29 7.02
C PHE A 19 -7.59 10.38 8.25
N LEU A 20 -8.75 9.99 8.76
CA LEU A 20 -8.95 8.86 9.67
C LEU A 20 -10.08 8.00 9.11
N ASN A 21 -9.77 6.76 8.75
CA ASN A 21 -10.72 5.78 8.25
C ASN A 21 -10.98 4.70 9.29
N ALA A 22 -12.22 4.21 9.35
CA ALA A 22 -12.56 3.01 10.08
C ALA A 22 -13.63 2.21 9.31
N GLY A 23 -13.64 0.89 9.43
CA GLY A 23 -14.67 0.09 8.77
C GLY A 23 -14.44 -1.40 8.86
N LEU A 24 -15.29 -2.14 8.15
CA LEU A 24 -15.09 -3.57 7.90
C LEU A 24 -14.24 -3.75 6.65
N MET A 25 -13.36 -4.75 6.67
CA MET A 25 -12.65 -5.23 5.50
C MET A 25 -12.92 -6.72 5.32
N HIS A 26 -13.02 -7.13 4.06
CA HIS A 26 -13.10 -8.53 3.66
C HIS A 26 -12.07 -8.76 2.56
N GLN A 27 -11.31 -9.85 2.68
CA GLN A 27 -10.35 -10.29 1.67
C GLN A 27 -10.57 -11.77 1.40
N SER A 28 -10.67 -12.15 0.13
CA SER A 28 -10.79 -13.54 -0.32
C SER A 28 -9.99 -13.75 -1.60
N ASN A 29 -9.50 -14.97 -1.83
CA ASN A 29 -8.88 -15.33 -3.11
C ASN A 29 -9.91 -15.78 -4.18
N GLY A 30 -11.19 -15.91 -3.82
CA GLY A 30 -12.25 -16.30 -4.75
C GLY A 30 -12.30 -17.80 -5.08
N GLU A 31 -11.47 -18.60 -4.42
CA GLU A 31 -11.36 -20.04 -4.67
C GLU A 31 -12.37 -20.87 -3.86
N THR A 32 -12.65 -22.08 -4.34
CA THR A 32 -13.45 -23.09 -3.63
C THR A 32 -12.57 -23.98 -2.74
N MET A 33 -13.20 -24.77 -1.86
CA MET A 33 -12.45 -25.68 -0.98
C MET A 33 -11.71 -26.77 -1.80
N PRO A 34 -10.49 -27.16 -1.42
CA PRO A 34 -9.75 -26.77 -0.21
C PRO A 34 -8.87 -25.51 -0.36
N GLU A 35 -8.80 -24.90 -1.54
CA GLU A 35 -7.93 -23.75 -1.81
C GLU A 35 -8.52 -22.39 -1.42
N SER A 36 -9.75 -22.38 -0.91
CA SER A 36 -10.39 -21.17 -0.41
C SER A 36 -9.56 -20.53 0.70
N ARG A 37 -9.23 -19.25 0.53
CA ARG A 37 -8.53 -18.41 1.50
C ARG A 37 -9.29 -17.12 1.69
N GLY A 38 -9.42 -16.68 2.94
CA GLY A 38 -10.04 -15.39 3.21
C GLY A 38 -10.28 -15.09 4.67
N TRP A 39 -10.49 -13.80 4.94
CA TRP A 39 -10.74 -13.29 6.27
C TRP A 39 -11.58 -12.01 6.21
N THR A 40 -12.28 -11.75 7.31
CA THR A 40 -13.06 -10.54 7.55
C THR A 40 -12.65 -9.96 8.88
N GLY A 41 -12.49 -8.64 8.93
CA GLY A 41 -12.14 -7.93 10.15
C GLY A 41 -12.66 -6.50 10.13
N TYR A 42 -12.43 -5.79 11.22
CA TYR A 42 -12.54 -4.33 11.23
C TYR A 42 -11.15 -3.70 11.20
N TYR A 43 -11.06 -2.46 10.76
CA TYR A 43 -9.81 -1.72 10.69
C TYR A 43 -9.98 -0.26 11.07
N VAL A 44 -8.85 0.34 11.44
CA VAL A 44 -8.64 1.78 11.56
C VAL A 44 -7.38 2.13 10.79
N GLN A 45 -7.40 3.24 10.06
CA GLN A 45 -6.26 3.73 9.30
C GLN A 45 -6.17 5.24 9.43
N ALA A 46 -4.97 5.76 9.70
CA ALA A 46 -4.70 7.19 9.67
C ALA A 46 -3.88 7.54 8.42
N GLY A 47 -4.04 8.76 7.94
CA GLY A 47 -3.19 9.37 6.92
C GLY A 47 -2.49 10.59 7.51
N LEU A 48 -1.16 10.59 7.44
CA LEU A 48 -0.30 11.69 7.86
C LEU A 48 0.50 12.14 6.66
N GLU A 49 0.57 13.44 6.42
CA GLU A 49 1.24 13.96 5.24
C GLU A 49 2.16 15.11 5.60
N ARG A 50 3.27 15.19 4.87
CA ARG A 50 4.20 16.30 4.91
C ARG A 50 4.49 16.74 3.50
N ASP A 51 4.19 18.00 3.23
CA ASP A 51 4.61 18.70 2.02
C ASP A 51 5.99 19.32 2.27
N PHE A 52 6.91 19.12 1.35
CA PHE A 52 8.27 19.65 1.43
C PHE A 52 8.48 20.88 0.53
N GLY A 53 7.46 21.32 -0.22
CA GLY A 53 7.66 22.24 -1.33
C GLY A 53 8.28 21.53 -2.55
N ASP A 54 8.45 22.26 -3.65
CA ASP A 54 9.13 21.80 -4.87
C ASP A 54 8.59 20.46 -5.43
N ASN A 55 7.27 20.24 -5.32
CA ASN A 55 6.55 19.03 -5.75
C ASN A 55 6.84 17.76 -4.92
N GLY A 56 7.50 17.87 -3.76
CA GLY A 56 7.77 16.76 -2.86
C GLY A 56 6.68 16.58 -1.80
N ARG A 57 6.01 15.42 -1.77
CA ARG A 57 5.02 15.09 -0.73
C ARG A 57 5.24 13.68 -0.19
N LEU A 58 5.30 13.57 1.13
CA LEU A 58 5.38 12.31 1.86
C LEU A 58 4.05 12.03 2.55
N ALA A 59 3.56 10.80 2.44
CA ALA A 59 2.39 10.29 3.13
C ALA A 59 2.76 9.03 3.92
N LEU A 60 2.45 9.02 5.21
CA LEU A 60 2.56 7.89 6.12
C LEU A 60 1.15 7.43 6.50
N MET A 61 0.86 6.15 6.27
CA MET A 61 -0.47 5.57 6.47
C MET A 61 -0.37 4.29 7.30
N PRO A 62 -0.34 4.40 8.64
CA PRO A 62 -0.47 3.24 9.50
C PRO A 62 -1.91 2.72 9.47
N ARG A 63 -2.06 1.40 9.41
CA ARG A 63 -3.34 0.71 9.46
C ARG A 63 -3.27 -0.41 10.49
N LEU A 64 -4.29 -0.50 11.33
CA LEU A 64 -4.48 -1.60 12.28
C LEU A 64 -5.80 -2.30 11.95
N TRP A 65 -5.85 -3.61 12.13
CA TRP A 65 -7.07 -4.39 11.99
C TRP A 65 -7.19 -5.46 13.05
N ARG A 66 -8.41 -5.96 13.23
CA ARG A 66 -8.67 -7.16 14.02
C ARG A 66 -9.65 -8.05 13.29
N ARG A 67 -9.27 -9.33 13.21
CA ARG A 67 -10.02 -10.38 12.53
C ARG A 67 -11.25 -10.78 13.36
N LEU A 68 -12.38 -10.98 12.69
CA LEU A 68 -13.65 -11.44 13.27
C LEU A 68 -13.96 -12.89 12.86
N LYS A 69 -13.72 -13.22 11.59
CA LYS A 69 -13.98 -14.54 11.00
C LYS A 69 -12.98 -14.76 9.86
N GLY A 70 -12.59 -16.01 9.59
CA GLY A 70 -11.77 -16.34 8.43
C GLY A 70 -11.66 -17.84 8.20
N GLY A 71 -11.34 -18.22 6.96
CA GLY A 71 -11.03 -19.60 6.58
C GLY A 71 -9.62 -20.02 6.99
N ASN A 72 -8.80 -19.08 7.45
CA ASN A 72 -7.38 -19.25 7.76
C ASN A 72 -7.09 -18.80 9.20
N PRO A 73 -7.18 -19.69 10.20
CA PRO A 73 -7.02 -19.33 11.61
C PRO A 73 -5.65 -18.74 11.95
N ASP A 74 -4.61 -19.22 11.26
CA ASP A 74 -3.20 -18.88 11.47
C ASP A 74 -2.73 -17.67 10.66
N ILE A 75 -3.56 -17.06 9.80
CA ILE A 75 -3.15 -15.97 8.89
C ILE A 75 -2.44 -14.81 9.59
N GLY A 76 -2.84 -14.50 10.83
CA GLY A 76 -2.24 -13.43 11.63
C GLY A 76 -0.81 -13.68 12.05
N ASN A 77 -0.37 -14.94 12.09
CA ASN A 77 1.03 -15.26 12.36
C ASN A 77 1.95 -14.77 11.22
N TYR A 78 1.38 -14.45 10.06
CA TYR A 78 2.10 -14.06 8.85
C TYR A 78 1.89 -12.58 8.53
N ILE A 79 0.64 -12.14 8.38
CA ILE A 79 0.33 -10.76 7.98
C ILE A 79 0.26 -9.80 9.18
N GLY A 80 0.16 -10.31 10.41
CA GLY A 80 -0.05 -9.53 11.62
C GLY A 80 -1.43 -8.91 11.73
N ASP A 81 -1.53 -7.91 12.60
CA ASP A 81 -2.76 -7.15 12.89
C ASP A 81 -2.63 -5.68 12.45
N GLY A 82 -1.71 -5.40 11.53
CA GLY A 82 -1.48 -4.05 11.01
C GLY A 82 -0.42 -3.98 9.91
N ASP A 83 -0.40 -2.86 9.21
CA ASP A 83 0.62 -2.47 8.25
C ASP A 83 0.94 -0.99 8.34
N ILE A 84 2.10 -0.62 7.77
CA ILE A 84 2.49 0.78 7.59
C ILE A 84 2.81 0.96 6.12
N ARG A 85 2.12 1.92 5.47
CA ARG A 85 2.46 2.34 4.12
C ARG A 85 3.11 3.72 4.14
N LEU A 86 4.27 3.83 3.51
CA LEU A 86 4.94 5.07 3.19
C LEU A 86 4.80 5.34 1.70
N ARG A 87 4.49 6.57 1.30
CA ARG A 87 4.44 7.00 -0.09
C ARG A 87 5.12 8.35 -0.23
N TYR A 88 6.07 8.47 -1.13
CA TYR A 88 6.72 9.72 -1.49
C TYR A 88 6.44 10.00 -2.97
N SER A 89 5.92 11.19 -3.28
CA SER A 89 5.74 11.67 -4.64
C SER A 89 6.65 12.85 -4.90
N TYR A 90 7.29 12.86 -6.07
CA TYR A 90 8.14 13.96 -6.52
C TYR A 90 7.98 14.16 -8.03
N GLY A 91 7.42 15.30 -8.44
CA GLY A 91 7.03 15.53 -9.83
C GLY A 91 6.00 14.49 -10.28
N GLN A 92 6.28 13.77 -11.37
CA GLN A 92 5.46 12.65 -11.85
C GLN A 92 5.83 11.29 -11.22
N GLY A 93 6.93 11.23 -10.47
CA GLY A 93 7.40 9.98 -9.84
C GLY A 93 6.69 9.68 -8.53
N VAL A 94 6.47 8.38 -8.28
CA VAL A 94 5.88 7.89 -7.03
C VAL A 94 6.69 6.71 -6.51
N TYR A 95 7.03 6.75 -5.23
CA TYR A 95 7.77 5.71 -4.54
C TYR A 95 6.99 5.28 -3.32
N SER A 96 6.80 3.99 -3.10
CA SER A 96 6.12 3.49 -1.91
C SER A 96 6.83 2.32 -1.26
N ALA A 97 6.64 2.22 0.04
CA ALA A 97 6.99 1.06 0.83
C ALA A 97 5.77 0.62 1.65
N LEU A 98 5.51 -0.68 1.69
CA LEU A 98 4.52 -1.29 2.57
C LEU A 98 5.24 -2.26 3.49
N VAL A 99 5.06 -2.10 4.80
CA VAL A 99 5.62 -3.00 5.81
C VAL A 99 4.49 -3.67 6.57
N LYS A 100 4.53 -5.00 6.65
CA LYS A 100 3.65 -5.84 7.47
C LYS A 100 4.49 -6.54 8.55
N ALA A 101 3.86 -7.37 9.37
CA ALA A 101 4.56 -8.06 10.46
C ALA A 101 5.75 -8.93 10.02
N ARG A 102 5.66 -9.58 8.85
CA ARG A 102 6.71 -10.48 8.33
C ARG A 102 6.98 -10.32 6.84
N SER A 103 6.73 -9.14 6.30
CA SER A 103 7.03 -8.82 4.91
C SER A 103 7.18 -7.34 4.67
N PHE A 104 7.86 -7.00 3.59
CA PHE A 104 7.85 -5.67 3.03
C PHE A 104 7.73 -5.71 1.51
N GLN A 105 7.21 -4.62 0.96
CA GLN A 105 7.12 -4.37 -0.48
C GLN A 105 7.63 -2.97 -0.77
N ILE A 106 8.36 -2.81 -1.87
CA ILE A 106 8.80 -1.53 -2.41
C ILE A 106 8.27 -1.41 -3.83
N ASP A 107 7.63 -0.29 -4.14
CA ASP A 107 7.14 0.03 -5.48
C ASP A 107 7.72 1.36 -5.95
N LEU A 108 8.20 1.41 -7.18
CA LEU A 108 8.75 2.60 -7.83
C LEU A 108 8.00 2.82 -9.14
N ALA A 109 7.37 3.97 -9.31
CA ALA A 109 6.82 4.45 -10.57
C ALA A 109 7.68 5.63 -11.03
N ILE A 110 8.50 5.40 -12.05
CA ILE A 110 9.50 6.35 -12.54
C ILE A 110 9.02 6.88 -13.91
N PRO A 111 8.91 8.20 -14.11
CA PRO A 111 8.49 8.77 -15.39
C PRO A 111 9.42 8.31 -16.52
N MET A 112 8.85 7.95 -17.66
CA MET A 112 9.65 7.56 -18.82
C MET A 112 10.58 8.71 -19.24
N PRO A 113 11.87 8.42 -19.48
CA PRO A 113 12.81 9.45 -19.91
C PRO A 113 12.45 9.95 -21.31
N LYS A 114 12.69 11.24 -21.55
CA LYS A 114 12.65 11.80 -22.90
C LYS A 114 13.79 11.22 -23.73
N LEU A 115 13.47 10.75 -24.93
CA LEU A 115 14.47 10.30 -25.90
C LEU A 115 14.70 11.42 -26.91
N PHE A 116 15.93 11.90 -27.02
CA PHE A 116 16.30 13.05 -27.86
C PHE A 116 15.45 14.32 -27.62
N GLY A 117 15.03 14.54 -26.37
CA GLY A 117 14.18 15.67 -25.99
C GLY A 117 12.68 15.49 -26.26
N VAL A 118 12.26 14.35 -26.86
CA VAL A 118 10.87 14.03 -27.15
C VAL A 118 10.32 13.05 -26.12
N GLN A 119 9.14 13.36 -25.56
CA GLN A 119 8.38 12.41 -24.75
C GLN A 119 7.65 11.46 -25.68
N LEU A 120 8.08 10.19 -25.76
CA LEU A 120 7.46 9.20 -26.65
C LEU A 120 6.14 8.66 -26.09
N LEU A 121 6.03 8.58 -24.77
CA LEU A 121 4.85 8.08 -24.06
C LEU A 121 4.77 8.77 -22.70
N ASP A 122 3.59 9.25 -22.33
CA ASP A 122 3.32 9.73 -20.97
C ASP A 122 2.99 8.52 -20.09
N ALA A 123 4.04 7.83 -19.65
CA ALA A 123 3.94 6.63 -18.84
C ALA A 123 5.07 6.56 -17.82
N ASN A 124 4.85 5.74 -16.80
CA ASN A 124 5.84 5.41 -15.79
C ASN A 124 6.34 3.98 -15.98
N ILE A 125 7.64 3.78 -15.81
CA ILE A 125 8.22 2.47 -15.56
C ILE A 125 7.89 2.09 -14.12
N ALA A 126 7.13 1.01 -13.95
CA ALA A 126 6.78 0.46 -12.65
C ALA A 126 7.76 -0.65 -12.29
N LEU A 127 8.36 -0.59 -11.10
CA LEU A 127 9.17 -1.65 -10.51
C LEU A 127 8.55 -2.03 -9.16
N GLN A 128 8.46 -3.32 -8.87
CA GLN A 128 7.96 -3.85 -7.60
C GLN A 128 8.94 -4.89 -7.07
N TYR A 129 9.24 -4.81 -5.78
CA TYR A 129 10.00 -5.83 -5.06
C TYR A 129 9.27 -6.21 -3.79
N PHE A 130 9.09 -7.51 -3.55
CA PHE A 130 8.49 -8.06 -2.34
C PHE A 130 9.44 -9.06 -1.69
N ASP A 131 9.49 -9.07 -0.36
CA ASP A 131 10.17 -10.11 0.44
C ASP A 131 9.33 -10.42 1.68
N GLY A 132 8.98 -11.68 1.88
CA GLY A 132 8.36 -12.19 3.10
C GLY A 132 7.11 -13.04 2.86
N TYR A 133 6.15 -12.93 3.78
CA TYR A 133 4.90 -13.67 3.76
C TYR A 133 3.69 -12.80 3.38
N GLY A 134 2.65 -13.42 2.81
CA GLY A 134 1.37 -12.73 2.57
C GLY A 134 1.43 -11.70 1.45
N GLU A 135 2.17 -11.99 0.37
CA GLU A 135 2.05 -11.26 -0.90
C GLU A 135 0.63 -11.46 -1.46
N SER A 136 0.19 -12.71 -1.55
CA SER A 136 -1.18 -13.08 -1.89
C SER A 136 -1.87 -13.84 -0.76
N LEU A 137 -3.18 -14.04 -0.89
CA LEU A 137 -3.92 -14.89 0.04
C LEU A 137 -3.68 -16.38 -0.19
N THR A 138 -3.35 -16.79 -1.42
CA THR A 138 -3.16 -18.20 -1.76
C THR A 138 -1.92 -18.77 -1.09
N ASP A 139 -0.85 -17.98 -1.01
CA ASP A 139 0.46 -18.33 -0.47
C ASP A 139 0.79 -17.54 0.82
N TYR A 140 -0.23 -17.14 1.60
CA TYR A 140 -0.04 -16.28 2.78
C TYR A 140 0.96 -16.82 3.81
N ASN A 141 1.10 -18.14 3.88
CA ASN A 141 1.95 -18.87 4.80
C ASN A 141 3.30 -19.31 4.20
N GLN A 142 3.61 -18.88 2.97
CA GLN A 142 4.88 -19.15 2.31
C GLN A 142 5.76 -17.89 2.33
N ASN A 143 7.07 -18.09 2.49
CA ASN A 143 8.06 -17.03 2.39
C ASN A 143 8.68 -17.05 1.01
N HIS A 144 8.58 -15.95 0.28
CA HIS A 144 9.24 -15.82 -1.00
C HIS A 144 9.61 -14.38 -1.30
N ARG A 145 10.37 -14.23 -2.38
CA ARG A 145 10.79 -12.94 -2.93
C ARG A 145 10.26 -12.84 -4.35
N SER A 146 9.68 -11.70 -4.67
CA SER A 146 9.21 -11.41 -6.02
C SER A 146 9.83 -10.12 -6.52
N PHE A 147 10.14 -10.08 -7.82
CA PHE A 147 10.54 -8.87 -8.51
C PHE A 147 9.67 -8.75 -9.77
N GLY A 148 8.98 -7.63 -9.89
CA GLY A 148 8.12 -7.31 -11.01
C GLY A 148 8.53 -6.00 -11.66
N TRP A 149 8.28 -5.88 -12.95
CA TRP A 149 8.39 -4.61 -13.65
C TRP A 149 7.28 -4.51 -14.70
N GLY A 150 6.94 -3.28 -15.09
CA GLY A 150 5.90 -3.02 -16.07
C GLY A 150 5.85 -1.56 -16.49
N ILE A 151 4.82 -1.23 -17.25
CA ILE A 151 4.53 0.13 -17.70
C ILE A 151 3.16 0.51 -17.13
N PHE A 152 3.11 1.65 -16.45
CA PHE A 152 1.88 2.26 -15.95
C PHE A 152 1.59 3.51 -16.77
N VAL A 153 0.45 3.51 -17.47
CA VAL A 153 -0.06 4.68 -18.19
C VAL A 153 -1.12 5.32 -17.30
N PRO A 154 -0.91 6.54 -16.78
CA PRO A 154 -1.96 7.27 -16.10
C PRO A 154 -3.07 7.57 -17.13
N ILE A 155 -4.29 7.11 -16.84
CA ILE A 155 -5.47 7.43 -17.64
C ILE A 155 -6.09 8.66 -16.97
N GLU A 156 -6.17 9.77 -17.71
CA GLU A 156 -6.91 10.98 -17.31
C GLU A 156 -8.43 10.82 -17.49
#